data_AF-S8DBB4-F1
#
_entry.id   AF-S8DBB4-F1
#
_cell.length_a   1.000
_cell.length_b   1.000
_cell.length_c   1.000
_cell.angle_alpha   90.00
_cell.angle_beta   90.00
_cell.angle_gamma   90.00
#
_symmetry.space_group_name_H-M   'P 1'
#
loop_
_entity.id
_entity.type
_entity.pdbx_description
1 polymer ?
#
loop_
_entity_poly.entity_id
_entity_poly.type
_entity_poly.pdbx_seq_one_letter_code
_entity_poly.pdbx_strand_id
1 'polypeptide(L)'
;MREILKLLNELLPEIVSEQVAEVKSEKEAFLLENHDIVQKYCLDIIPALIQVVNSGVNLSICYGCLSVIHKSIHFSSSDMLQDLLQAADISSFLAGVFMRKDHHVILSALRIVDATMHKLPNVYLSSFIKEGILFAIRALLSADDDLKLSPLFAGVQIETNLIQKQVHPDKCPCFEFDVGQSSKDKRTCKLQKERIQDLANHILTAYFKPESVDPMLGVTSVLQKLRALSDALIAQVNK
;
A
#
# COMPACT_ATOMS: atom_id res chain seq x y z
N MET A 1 16.87 2.71 15.49
CA MET A 1 15.78 2.57 14.51
C MET A 1 14.60 1.78 15.05
N ARG A 2 14.76 0.51 15.45
CA ARG A 2 13.67 -0.34 15.98
C ARG A 2 12.88 0.31 17.13
N GLU A 3 13.56 0.79 18.16
CA GLU A 3 12.91 1.46 19.31
C GLU A 3 12.22 2.78 18.91
N ILE A 4 12.79 3.52 17.95
CA ILE A 4 12.15 4.73 17.40
C ILE A 4 10.85 4.36 16.69
N LEU A 5 10.85 3.30 15.88
CA LEU A 5 9.65 2.84 15.19
C LEU A 5 8.58 2.31 16.16
N LYS A 6 8.97 1.64 17.25
CA LYS A 6 8.02 1.27 18.30
C LYS A 6 7.36 2.50 18.91
N LEU A 7 8.14 3.50 19.29
CA LEU A 7 7.62 4.76 19.82
C LEU A 7 6.68 5.43 18.82
N LEU A 8 7.09 5.55 17.55
CA LEU A 8 6.25 6.15 16.50
C LEU A 8 4.95 5.36 16.29
N ASN A 9 5.01 4.03 16.33
CA ASN A 9 3.82 3.18 16.18
C ASN A 9 2.89 3.23 17.40
N GLU A 10 3.44 3.47 18.58
CA GLU A 10 2.67 3.71 19.81
C GLU A 10 2.01 5.09 19.80
N LEU A 11 2.64 6.12 19.24
CA LEU A 11 2.12 7.50 19.21
C LEU A 11 0.77 7.62 18.52
N LEU A 12 0.41 6.69 17.63
CA LEU A 12 -0.90 6.63 16.98
C LEU A 12 -1.71 5.42 17.48
N PRO A 13 -3.02 5.59 17.77
CA PRO A 13 -3.88 4.49 18.19
C PRO A 13 -3.84 3.31 17.22
N GLU A 14 -4.14 2.11 17.71
CA GLU A 14 -4.42 0.98 16.83
C GLU A 14 -5.74 1.22 16.09
N ILE A 15 -5.77 0.92 14.80
CA ILE A 15 -6.99 1.02 14.00
C ILE A 15 -7.79 -0.26 14.24
N VAL A 16 -8.92 -0.13 14.94
CA VAL A 16 -9.87 -1.24 15.13
C VAL A 16 -10.99 -1.07 14.11
N SER A 17 -11.30 -2.12 13.34
CA SER A 17 -12.37 -2.05 12.34
C SER A 17 -13.72 -1.73 13.00
N GLU A 18 -14.46 -0.79 12.40
CA GLU A 18 -15.69 -0.09 12.86
C GLU A 18 -16.92 -0.97 13.19
N GLN A 19 -16.77 -2.29 13.34
CA GLN A 19 -17.89 -3.21 13.56
C GLN A 19 -18.28 -3.38 15.03
N VAL A 20 -17.54 -2.80 15.97
CA VAL A 20 -17.93 -2.74 17.38
C VAL A 20 -18.07 -1.27 17.72
N ALA A 21 -19.20 -0.89 18.31
CA ALA A 21 -19.39 0.43 18.91
C ALA A 21 -18.35 0.62 20.02
N GLU A 22 -17.14 1.02 19.65
CA GLU A 22 -16.00 1.12 20.55
C GLU A 22 -15.89 2.54 21.09
N VAL A 23 -15.67 2.61 22.39
CA VAL A 23 -15.23 3.81 23.08
C VAL A 23 -13.93 4.25 22.42
N LYS A 24 -13.99 5.34 21.63
CA LYS A 24 -12.79 6.00 21.11
C LYS A 24 -11.81 6.18 22.26
N SER A 25 -10.59 5.68 22.09
CA SER A 25 -9.58 5.84 23.14
C SER A 25 -9.38 7.34 23.44
N GLU A 26 -9.06 7.69 24.69
CA GLU A 26 -8.73 9.08 25.05
C GLU A 26 -7.66 9.68 24.11
N LYS A 27 -6.76 8.82 23.64
CA LYS A 27 -5.72 9.16 22.68
C LYS A 27 -6.28 9.49 21.29
N GLU A 28 -7.25 8.73 20.81
CA GLU A 28 -7.91 9.02 19.54
C GLU A 28 -8.71 10.32 19.61
N ALA A 29 -9.47 10.53 20.69
CA ALA A 29 -10.19 11.77 20.92
C ALA A 29 -9.23 12.98 20.93
N PHE A 30 -8.10 12.86 21.66
CA PHE A 30 -7.08 13.91 21.70
C PHE A 30 -6.50 14.24 20.31
N LEU A 31 -6.19 13.23 19.48
CA LEU A 31 -5.65 13.46 18.13
C LEU A 31 -6.68 14.08 17.18
N LEU A 32 -7.96 13.74 17.35
CA LEU A 32 -9.05 14.36 16.60
C LEU A 32 -9.30 15.81 17.03
N GLU A 33 -9.04 16.16 18.29
CA GLU A 33 -9.18 17.55 18.78
C GLU A 33 -7.97 18.44 18.43
N ASN A 34 -6.80 17.85 18.16
CA ASN A 34 -5.53 18.56 17.93
C ASN A 34 -4.94 18.24 16.55
N HIS A 35 -5.68 18.62 15.49
CA HIS A 35 -5.30 18.33 14.10
C HIS A 35 -3.96 18.95 13.67
N ASP A 36 -3.56 20.08 14.25
CA ASP A 36 -2.28 20.75 13.99
C ASP A 36 -1.09 19.92 14.46
N ILE A 37 -1.22 19.22 15.59
CA ILE A 37 -0.19 18.31 16.11
C ILE A 37 -0.06 17.09 15.19
N VAL A 38 -1.19 16.49 14.81
CA VAL A 38 -1.22 15.36 13.87
C VAL A 38 -0.61 15.79 12.53
N GLN A 39 -0.90 17.00 12.08
CA GLN A 39 -0.37 17.55 10.85
C GLN A 39 1.14 17.66 10.86
N LYS A 40 1.68 18.33 11.87
CA LYS A 40 3.12 18.47 12.00
C LYS A 40 3.81 17.11 12.09
N TYR A 41 3.24 16.20 12.88
CA TYR A 41 3.73 14.83 12.98
C TYR A 41 3.79 14.16 11.59
N CYS A 42 2.72 14.21 10.80
CA CYS A 42 2.68 13.54 9.50
C CYS A 42 3.67 14.16 8.50
N LEU A 43 3.75 15.50 8.47
CA LEU A 43 4.67 16.24 7.59
C LEU A 43 6.14 15.88 7.83
N ASP A 44 6.53 15.69 9.09
CA ASP A 44 7.92 15.35 9.44
C ASP A 44 8.20 13.85 9.27
N ILE A 45 7.23 12.99 9.65
CA ILE A 45 7.46 11.55 9.78
C ILE A 45 7.26 10.80 8.46
N ILE A 46 6.23 11.10 7.66
CA ILE A 46 5.94 10.33 6.44
C ILE A 46 7.12 10.37 5.44
N PRO A 47 7.70 11.54 5.10
CA PRO A 47 8.83 11.59 4.17
C PRO A 47 10.05 10.83 4.68
N ALA A 48 10.35 10.92 5.98
CA ALA A 48 11.46 10.20 6.60
C ALA A 48 11.26 8.67 6.53
N LEU A 49 10.05 8.19 6.81
CA LEU A 49 9.74 6.75 6.74
C LEU A 49 9.81 6.22 5.31
N ILE A 50 9.36 6.99 4.32
CA ILE A 50 9.48 6.63 2.90
C ILE A 50 10.96 6.46 2.51
N GLN A 51 11.83 7.40 2.92
CA GLN A 51 13.26 7.30 2.66
C GLN A 51 13.88 6.05 3.30
N VAL A 52 13.50 5.73 4.54
CA VAL A 52 13.96 4.52 5.24
C VAL A 52 13.52 3.26 4.50
N VAL A 53 12.27 3.18 4.03
CA VAL A 53 11.81 2.02 3.26
C VAL A 53 12.56 1.90 1.93
N ASN A 54 12.78 3.02 1.23
CA ASN A 54 13.49 3.07 -0.05
C ASN A 54 14.98 2.73 0.08
N SER A 55 15.58 2.84 1.26
CA SER A 55 16.98 2.46 1.50
C SER A 55 17.23 0.95 1.57
N GLY A 56 16.21 0.12 1.31
CA GLY A 56 16.36 -1.35 1.30
C GLY A 56 16.47 -1.98 2.71
N VAL A 57 15.83 -1.37 3.71
CA VAL A 57 15.79 -1.93 5.08
C VAL A 57 15.18 -3.33 5.13
N ASN A 58 15.52 -4.06 6.20
CA ASN A 58 14.96 -5.39 6.45
C ASN A 58 13.43 -5.36 6.63
N LEU A 59 12.83 -6.56 6.52
CA LEU A 59 11.38 -6.77 6.56
C LEU A 59 10.70 -6.11 7.77
N SER A 60 11.25 -6.29 8.96
CA SER A 60 10.64 -5.79 10.19
C SER A 60 10.60 -4.26 10.22
N ILE A 61 11.71 -3.60 9.91
CA ILE A 61 11.77 -2.14 9.83
C ILE A 61 10.82 -1.63 8.75
N CYS A 62 10.80 -2.29 7.58
CA CYS A 62 9.87 -1.95 6.50
C CYS A 62 8.41 -2.03 6.94
N TYR A 63 8.03 -3.13 7.59
CA TYR A 63 6.68 -3.32 8.12
C TYR A 63 6.32 -2.24 9.16
N GLY A 64 7.22 -1.96 10.11
CA GLY A 64 7.02 -0.90 11.10
C GLY A 64 6.82 0.48 10.46
N CYS A 65 7.64 0.85 9.47
CA CYS A 65 7.47 2.09 8.71
C CYS A 65 6.10 2.15 8.02
N LEU A 66 5.68 1.09 7.32
CA LEU A 66 4.40 1.04 6.63
C LEU A 66 3.21 1.09 7.60
N SER A 67 3.33 0.46 8.77
CA SER A 67 2.33 0.54 9.84
C SER A 67 2.13 1.98 10.31
N VAL A 68 3.23 2.70 10.59
CA VAL A 68 3.17 4.10 11.01
C VAL A 68 2.61 4.99 9.89
N ILE A 69 3.02 4.78 8.63
CA ILE A 69 2.48 5.53 7.48
C ILE A 69 0.96 5.31 7.37
N HIS A 70 0.50 4.06 7.45
CA HIS A 70 -0.93 3.74 7.38
C HIS A 70 -1.73 4.44 8.49
N LYS A 71 -1.27 4.35 9.75
CA LYS A 71 -1.89 5.06 10.88
C LYS A 71 -1.89 6.57 10.67
N SER A 72 -0.79 7.12 10.20
CA SER A 72 -0.64 8.56 9.95
C SER A 72 -1.69 9.03 8.94
N ILE A 73 -1.84 8.32 7.82
CA ILE A 73 -2.87 8.60 6.81
C ILE A 73 -4.28 8.47 7.40
N HIS A 74 -4.54 7.42 8.18
CA HIS A 74 -5.85 7.19 8.77
C HIS A 74 -6.34 8.34 9.68
N PHE A 75 -5.49 8.81 10.59
CA PHE A 75 -5.83 9.89 11.55
C PHE A 75 -5.72 11.31 10.98
N SER A 76 -5.25 11.44 9.74
CA SER A 76 -5.07 12.72 9.06
C SER A 76 -6.33 13.20 8.33
N SER A 77 -6.53 14.51 8.19
CA SER A 77 -7.59 15.07 7.34
C SER A 77 -7.22 14.98 5.85
N SER A 78 -8.23 14.91 4.97
CA SER A 78 -8.02 14.83 3.52
C SER A 78 -7.25 16.05 2.96
N ASP A 79 -7.63 17.26 3.40
CA ASP A 79 -7.04 18.52 2.91
C ASP A 79 -5.52 18.55 3.10
N MET A 80 -5.05 18.08 4.26
CA MET A 80 -3.63 18.04 4.58
C MET A 80 -2.88 16.93 3.83
N LEU A 81 -3.52 15.76 3.67
CA LEU A 81 -2.87 14.61 3.05
C LEU A 81 -2.56 14.83 1.58
N GLN A 82 -3.37 15.64 0.88
CA GLN A 82 -3.18 15.86 -0.54
C GLN A 82 -1.76 16.37 -0.86
N ASP A 83 -1.37 17.50 -0.27
CA ASP A 83 -0.07 18.12 -0.53
C ASP A 83 1.09 17.25 -0.03
N LEU A 84 0.94 16.67 1.17
CA LEU A 84 1.97 15.83 1.78
C LEU A 84 2.26 14.58 0.96
N LEU A 85 1.22 13.82 0.61
CA LEU A 85 1.38 12.57 -0.12
C LEU A 85 1.81 12.79 -1.58
N GLN A 86 1.45 13.94 -2.17
CA GLN A 86 1.92 14.34 -3.49
C GLN A 86 3.40 14.70 -3.44
N ALA A 87 3.84 15.52 -2.47
CA ALA A 87 5.25 15.87 -2.29
C ALA A 87 6.13 14.64 -1.98
N ALA A 88 5.56 13.61 -1.35
CA ALA A 88 6.25 12.38 -1.03
C ALA A 88 6.16 11.29 -2.13
N ASP A 89 5.56 11.60 -3.28
CA ASP A 89 5.35 10.67 -4.40
C ASP A 89 4.77 9.31 -3.96
N ILE A 90 3.72 9.33 -3.13
CA ILE A 90 3.18 8.12 -2.49
C ILE A 90 2.82 7.02 -3.49
N SER A 91 2.41 7.39 -4.70
CA SER A 91 2.06 6.43 -5.75
C SER A 91 3.29 5.65 -6.24
N SER A 92 4.40 6.35 -6.52
CA SER A 92 5.64 5.68 -6.96
C SER A 92 6.25 4.87 -5.82
N PHE A 93 6.20 5.42 -4.60
CA PHE A 93 6.59 4.69 -3.40
C PHE A 93 5.84 3.36 -3.25
N LEU A 94 4.51 3.39 -3.30
CA LEU A 94 3.68 2.18 -3.16
C LEU A 94 3.93 1.19 -4.29
N ALA A 95 4.13 1.64 -5.53
CA ALA A 95 4.50 0.77 -6.64
C ALA A 95 5.79 -0.01 -6.33
N GLY A 96 6.82 0.66 -5.79
CA GLY A 96 8.04 0.01 -5.33
C GLY A 96 7.82 -0.95 -4.14
N VAL A 97 6.88 -0.66 -3.24
CA VAL A 97 6.52 -1.56 -2.14
C VAL A 97 5.82 -2.81 -2.65
N PHE A 98 4.91 -2.70 -3.64
CA PHE A 98 4.22 -3.85 -4.26
C PHE A 98 5.16 -4.78 -5.04
N MET A 99 6.36 -4.33 -5.42
CA MET A 99 7.40 -5.20 -6.00
C MET A 99 8.03 -6.16 -4.98
N ARG A 100 7.80 -5.95 -3.68
CA ARG A 100 8.31 -6.84 -2.62
C ARG A 100 7.44 -8.09 -2.53
N LYS A 101 8.06 -9.25 -2.29
CA LYS A 101 7.37 -10.55 -2.23
C LYS A 101 6.78 -10.89 -0.86
N ASP A 102 6.97 -10.03 0.15
CA ASP A 102 6.52 -10.33 1.51
C ASP A 102 5.05 -9.97 1.72
N HIS A 103 4.28 -10.92 2.25
CA HIS A 103 2.84 -10.80 2.45
C HIS A 103 2.46 -9.71 3.47
N HIS A 104 3.26 -9.50 4.52
CA HIS A 104 2.99 -8.43 5.50
C HIS A 104 3.18 -7.05 4.89
N VAL A 105 4.22 -6.92 4.06
CA VAL A 105 4.51 -5.70 3.33
C VAL A 105 3.41 -5.41 2.31
N ILE A 106 3.00 -6.41 1.53
CA ILE A 106 1.90 -6.29 0.57
C ILE A 106 0.59 -5.91 1.27
N LEU A 107 0.24 -6.58 2.39
CA LEU A 107 -0.98 -6.22 3.12
C LEU A 107 -0.92 -4.78 3.65
N SER A 108 0.24 -4.35 4.16
CA SER A 108 0.41 -2.97 4.63
C SER A 108 0.27 -1.97 3.49
N ALA A 109 0.81 -2.28 2.31
CA ALA A 109 0.62 -1.46 1.11
C ALA A 109 -0.85 -1.38 0.69
N LEU A 110 -1.58 -2.50 0.70
CA LEU A 110 -3.01 -2.52 0.41
C LEU A 110 -3.80 -1.65 1.39
N ARG A 111 -3.51 -1.70 2.69
CA ARG A 111 -4.16 -0.83 3.69
C ARG A 111 -3.87 0.65 3.45
N ILE A 112 -2.64 0.99 3.05
CA ILE A 112 -2.31 2.37 2.68
C ILE A 112 -3.08 2.79 1.42
N VAL A 113 -3.17 1.93 0.40
CA VAL A 113 -3.97 2.20 -0.80
C VAL A 113 -5.43 2.43 -0.44
N ASP A 114 -6.02 1.55 0.37
CA ASP A 114 -7.41 1.68 0.81
C ASP A 114 -7.66 2.99 1.56
N ALA A 115 -6.84 3.30 2.58
CA ALA A 115 -6.95 4.55 3.33
C ALA A 115 -6.77 5.80 2.45
N THR A 116 -5.86 5.74 1.48
CA THR A 116 -5.63 6.85 0.54
C THR A 116 -6.80 7.02 -0.42
N MET A 117 -7.34 5.92 -0.98
CA MET A 117 -8.48 5.95 -1.89
C MET A 117 -9.78 6.32 -1.18
N HIS A 118 -9.93 5.97 0.10
CA HIS A 118 -11.06 6.39 0.92
C HIS A 118 -11.07 7.92 1.11
N LYS A 119 -9.90 8.54 1.34
CA LYS A 119 -9.79 9.97 1.66
C LYS A 119 -9.65 10.88 0.43
N LEU A 120 -8.94 10.41 -0.60
CA LEU A 120 -8.52 11.21 -1.76
C LEU A 120 -8.68 10.46 -3.10
N PRO A 121 -9.87 9.90 -3.40
CA PRO A 121 -10.06 9.08 -4.61
C PRO A 121 -9.80 9.86 -5.90
N ASN A 122 -10.26 11.12 -5.96
CA ASN A 122 -10.13 11.97 -7.16
C ASN A 122 -8.68 12.35 -7.46
N VAL A 123 -7.81 12.36 -6.45
CA VAL A 123 -6.39 12.70 -6.60
C VAL A 123 -5.60 11.47 -7.03
N TYR A 124 -5.85 10.33 -6.39
CA TYR A 124 -4.98 9.15 -6.52
C TYR A 124 -5.44 8.11 -7.54
N LEU A 125 -6.70 8.13 -8.00
CA LEU A 125 -7.20 7.15 -8.97
C LEU A 125 -6.30 7.07 -10.21
N SER A 126 -6.09 8.20 -10.90
CA SER A 126 -5.26 8.25 -12.11
C SER A 126 -3.80 7.91 -11.83
N SER A 127 -3.26 8.34 -10.69
CA SER A 127 -1.86 8.11 -10.33
C SER A 127 -1.60 6.62 -10.03
N PHE A 128 -2.50 5.97 -9.29
CA PHE A 128 -2.40 4.54 -8.97
C PHE A 128 -2.57 3.65 -10.21
N ILE A 129 -3.36 4.08 -11.20
CA ILE A 129 -3.41 3.41 -12.51
C ILE A 129 -2.08 3.56 -13.24
N LYS A 130 -1.56 4.80 -13.32
CA LYS A 130 -0.31 5.13 -14.03
C LYS A 130 0.92 4.41 -13.45
N GLU A 131 1.04 4.37 -12.13
CA GLU A 131 2.15 3.69 -11.43
C GLU A 131 1.98 2.16 -11.38
N GLY A 132 0.92 1.61 -11.95
CA GLY A 132 0.73 0.17 -12.05
C GLY A 132 0.15 -0.51 -10.81
N ILE A 133 -0.23 0.25 -9.78
CA ILE A 133 -0.77 -0.28 -8.51
C ILE A 133 -2.06 -1.06 -8.77
N LEU A 134 -2.96 -0.55 -9.61
CA LEU A 134 -4.18 -1.28 -9.99
C LEU A 134 -3.87 -2.69 -10.54
N PHE A 135 -2.84 -2.80 -11.39
CA PHE A 135 -2.44 -4.06 -11.98
C PHE A 135 -1.79 -4.98 -10.93
N ALA A 136 -0.96 -4.44 -10.04
CA ALA A 136 -0.39 -5.18 -8.93
C ALA A 136 -1.48 -5.79 -8.03
N ILE A 137 -2.53 -5.02 -7.71
CA ILE A 137 -3.66 -5.49 -6.88
C ILE A 137 -4.45 -6.60 -7.61
N ARG A 138 -4.72 -6.44 -8.91
CA ARG A 138 -5.39 -7.49 -9.72
C ARG A 138 -4.58 -8.78 -9.78
N ALA A 139 -3.25 -8.67 -9.85
CA ALA A 139 -2.37 -9.84 -9.85
C ALA A 139 -2.48 -10.66 -8.55
N LEU A 140 -2.79 -10.03 -7.40
CA LEU A 140 -2.98 -10.74 -6.12
C LEU A 140 -4.19 -11.70 -6.13
N LEU A 141 -5.13 -11.49 -7.06
CA LEU A 141 -6.36 -12.27 -7.18
C LEU A 141 -6.27 -13.35 -8.25
N SER A 142 -5.27 -13.26 -9.13
CA SER A 142 -5.12 -14.16 -10.26
C SER A 142 -4.30 -15.37 -9.80
N ALA A 143 -4.99 -16.48 -9.56
CA ALA A 143 -4.36 -17.74 -9.15
C ALA A 143 -3.68 -18.50 -10.31
N ASP A 144 -3.75 -17.97 -11.54
CA ASP A 144 -3.23 -18.61 -12.75
C ASP A 144 -2.11 -17.80 -13.41
N ASP A 145 -1.08 -18.52 -13.86
CA ASP A 145 0.07 -18.10 -14.67
C ASP A 145 -0.27 -17.39 -16.01
N ASP A 146 -1.56 -17.16 -16.30
CA ASP A 146 -2.06 -16.70 -17.60
C ASP A 146 -2.22 -15.18 -17.75
N LEU A 147 -2.10 -14.40 -16.66
CA LEU A 147 -1.86 -12.95 -16.78
C LEU A 147 -0.35 -12.66 -16.97
N LYS A 148 0.23 -13.20 -18.04
CA LYS A 148 1.49 -12.69 -18.61
C LYS A 148 1.25 -11.35 -19.31
N LEU A 149 0.65 -10.38 -18.62
CA LEU A 149 0.51 -9.04 -19.14
C LEU A 149 1.80 -8.25 -18.83
N SER A 150 2.69 -8.27 -19.82
CA SER A 150 3.92 -7.46 -19.96
C SER A 150 5.14 -7.86 -19.10
N PRO A 151 6.35 -7.93 -19.70
CA PRO A 151 7.60 -8.29 -18.99
C PRO A 151 8.03 -7.29 -17.91
N LEU A 152 7.33 -6.14 -17.77
CA LEU A 152 7.62 -5.12 -16.77
C LEU A 152 7.29 -5.56 -15.33
N PHE A 153 6.34 -6.50 -15.15
CA PHE A 153 5.89 -6.97 -13.83
C PHE A 153 6.21 -8.44 -13.55
N ALA A 154 7.03 -9.09 -14.37
CA ALA A 154 7.45 -10.48 -14.17
C ALA A 154 8.19 -10.71 -12.82
N GLY A 155 8.57 -9.65 -12.11
CA GLY A 155 9.10 -9.71 -10.75
C GLY A 155 8.06 -9.95 -9.64
N VAL A 156 6.77 -9.69 -9.90
CA VAL A 156 5.66 -9.89 -8.95
C VAL A 156 5.12 -11.32 -9.08
N GLN A 157 6.00 -12.32 -9.02
CA GLN A 157 5.59 -13.69 -8.78
C GLN A 157 5.44 -13.87 -7.27
N ILE A 158 4.19 -13.79 -6.81
CA ILE A 158 3.81 -14.18 -5.45
C ILE A 158 3.45 -15.66 -5.52
N GLU A 159 4.41 -16.52 -5.18
CA GLU A 159 4.16 -17.95 -5.01
C GLU A 159 3.08 -18.13 -3.94
N THR A 160 1.85 -18.36 -4.41
CA THR A 160 0.67 -18.51 -3.54
C THR A 160 0.65 -19.88 -2.84
N ASN A 161 1.63 -20.75 -3.11
CA ASN A 161 1.74 -22.10 -2.56
C ASN A 161 2.69 -22.24 -1.35
N LEU A 162 2.60 -21.32 -0.37
CA LEU A 162 3.22 -21.51 0.96
C LEU A 162 2.27 -21.20 2.13
N ILE A 163 0.95 -21.37 1.92
CA ILE A 163 0.01 -21.58 3.04
C ILE A 163 0.37 -22.91 3.71
N GLN A 164 1.44 -22.91 4.52
CA GLN A 164 1.80 -23.86 5.58
C GLN A 164 3.28 -23.83 5.99
N LYS A 165 4.12 -22.92 5.50
CA LYS A 165 5.40 -22.70 6.22
C LYS A 165 5.09 -21.83 7.42
N GLN A 166 4.78 -22.49 8.55
CA GLN A 166 4.64 -21.86 9.85
C GLN A 166 5.85 -20.94 10.06
N VAL A 167 5.66 -19.63 9.85
CA VAL A 167 6.54 -18.65 10.46
C VAL A 167 6.36 -18.92 11.94
N HIS A 168 7.42 -19.40 12.60
CA HIS A 168 7.41 -19.55 14.05
C HIS A 168 6.82 -18.25 14.62
N PRO A 169 5.80 -18.31 15.49
CA PRO A 169 5.13 -17.12 16.00
C PRO A 169 6.11 -16.08 16.56
N ASP A 170 7.30 -16.50 16.99
CA ASP A 170 8.36 -15.65 17.53
C ASP A 170 9.10 -14.77 16.49
N LYS A 171 8.84 -14.90 15.18
CA LYS A 171 9.54 -14.12 14.13
C LYS A 171 8.63 -13.31 13.20
N CYS A 172 7.32 -13.32 13.43
CA CYS A 172 6.41 -12.53 12.60
C CYS A 172 6.52 -11.03 12.95
N PRO A 173 6.68 -10.13 11.94
CA PRO A 173 6.86 -8.69 12.20
C PRO A 173 5.63 -8.06 12.88
N CYS A 174 4.45 -8.67 12.79
CA CYS A 174 3.26 -8.21 13.50
C CYS A 174 3.45 -8.14 15.01
N PHE A 175 4.25 -9.04 15.60
CA PHE A 175 4.43 -9.12 17.05
C PHE A 175 5.60 -8.26 17.56
N GLU A 176 6.42 -7.73 16.65
CA GLU A 176 7.59 -6.94 17.05
C GLU A 176 7.20 -5.52 17.49
N PHE A 177 6.07 -5.02 16.98
CA PHE A 177 5.56 -3.68 17.24
C PHE A 177 4.22 -3.67 17.99
N ASP A 178 3.72 -4.84 18.42
CA ASP A 178 2.52 -4.96 19.24
C ASP A 178 2.91 -4.93 20.72
N VAL A 179 2.54 -3.86 21.41
CA VAL A 179 2.96 -3.60 22.81
C VAL A 179 1.89 -4.04 23.82
N GLY A 180 0.78 -4.66 23.36
CA GLY A 180 -0.40 -4.87 24.20
C GLY A 180 -0.71 -6.29 24.68
N GLN A 181 -0.08 -7.36 24.18
CA GLN A 181 -0.50 -8.74 24.51
C GLN A 181 0.59 -9.56 25.21
N SER A 182 0.66 -9.39 26.53
CA SER A 182 1.23 -10.37 27.46
C SER A 182 0.19 -11.45 27.80
N SER A 183 -0.14 -12.31 26.85
CA SER A 183 -0.69 -13.63 27.17
C SER A 183 -0.08 -14.67 26.25
N LYS A 184 0.36 -15.79 26.83
CA LYS A 184 0.98 -16.94 26.15
C LYS A 184 -0.06 -17.81 25.43
N ASP A 185 -1.17 -17.23 24.98
CA ASP A 185 -2.16 -17.94 24.20
C ASP A 185 -1.84 -17.76 22.73
N LYS A 186 -1.73 -18.90 22.04
CA LYS A 186 -1.54 -19.11 20.59
C LYS A 186 -1.69 -17.83 19.73
N ARG A 187 -0.62 -17.03 19.64
CA ARG A 187 -0.59 -15.80 18.85
C ARG A 187 -0.82 -16.14 17.38
N THR A 188 -2.03 -15.89 16.88
CA THR A 188 -2.34 -15.94 15.46
C THR A 188 -1.91 -14.63 14.82
N CYS A 189 -1.32 -14.70 13.64
CA CYS A 189 -0.84 -13.50 12.95
C CYS A 189 -2.03 -12.61 12.55
N LYS A 190 -1.93 -11.27 12.66
CA LYS A 190 -2.96 -10.32 12.19
C LYS A 190 -3.32 -10.56 10.71
N LEU A 191 -2.37 -11.05 9.89
CA LEU A 191 -2.62 -11.52 8.51
C LEU A 191 -3.68 -12.62 8.40
N GLN A 192 -3.86 -13.47 9.42
CA GLN A 192 -4.86 -14.55 9.36
C GLN A 192 -6.29 -14.00 9.48
N LYS A 193 -6.47 -12.82 10.08
CA LYS A 193 -7.79 -12.18 10.26
C LYS A 193 -8.26 -11.46 9.00
N GLU A 194 -7.33 -10.89 8.22
CA GLU A 194 -7.59 -10.22 6.95
C GLU A 194 -6.85 -10.93 5.82
N ARG A 195 -7.57 -11.62 4.93
CA ARG A 195 -6.91 -12.20 3.76
C ARG A 195 -6.55 -11.07 2.79
N ILE A 196 -5.31 -11.09 2.29
CA ILE A 196 -4.83 -10.16 1.25
C ILE A 196 -5.78 -10.09 0.07
N GLN A 197 -6.35 -11.24 -0.33
CA GLN A 197 -7.32 -11.33 -1.42
C GLN A 197 -8.64 -10.61 -1.09
N ASP A 198 -9.10 -10.65 0.16
CA ASP A 198 -10.35 -9.99 0.57
C ASP A 198 -10.18 -8.46 0.47
N LEU A 199 -9.07 -7.93 0.98
CA LEU A 199 -8.77 -6.50 0.90
C LEU A 199 -8.50 -6.05 -0.54
N ALA A 200 -7.78 -6.85 -1.33
CA ALA A 200 -7.57 -6.56 -2.76
C ALA A 200 -8.90 -6.49 -3.53
N ASN A 201 -9.79 -7.47 -3.31
CA ASN A 201 -11.13 -7.46 -3.90
C ASN A 201 -11.94 -6.24 -3.45
N HIS A 202 -11.89 -5.89 -2.17
CA HIS A 202 -12.57 -4.70 -1.64
C HIS A 202 -12.10 -3.43 -2.37
N ILE A 203 -10.79 -3.19 -2.44
CA ILE A 203 -10.23 -1.99 -3.08
C ILE A 203 -10.67 -1.90 -4.55
N LEU A 204 -10.61 -3.01 -5.29
CA LEU A 204 -11.01 -3.02 -6.70
C LEU A 204 -12.49 -2.69 -6.89
N THR A 205 -13.35 -3.29 -6.07
CA THR A 205 -14.80 -3.11 -6.17
C THR A 205 -15.27 -1.75 -5.67
N ALA A 206 -14.63 -1.23 -4.62
CA ALA A 206 -14.95 0.06 -4.03
C ALA A 206 -14.51 1.24 -4.90
N TYR A 207 -13.29 1.18 -5.48
CA TYR A 207 -12.67 2.36 -6.08
C TYR A 207 -12.32 2.23 -7.57
N PHE A 208 -12.12 1.02 -8.09
CA PHE A 208 -11.64 0.80 -9.47
C PHE A 208 -12.67 0.09 -10.35
N LYS A 209 -13.92 0.56 -10.31
CA LYS A 209 -15.03 -0.02 -11.08
C LYS A 209 -14.67 -0.12 -12.57
N PRO A 210 -15.00 -1.25 -13.25
CA PRO A 210 -14.64 -1.49 -14.65
C PRO A 210 -15.16 -0.45 -15.65
N GLU A 211 -16.23 0.27 -15.31
CA GLU A 211 -16.93 1.18 -16.21
C GLU A 211 -16.30 2.58 -16.32
N SER A 212 -15.35 2.93 -15.44
CA SER A 212 -14.78 4.30 -15.38
C SER A 212 -13.28 4.38 -15.68
N VAL A 213 -12.62 3.25 -15.98
CA VAL A 213 -11.20 3.24 -16.34
C VAL A 213 -11.11 2.65 -17.73
N ASP A 214 -10.90 3.51 -18.72
CA ASP A 214 -10.43 3.10 -20.03
C ASP A 214 -8.90 3.25 -20.05
N PRO A 215 -8.13 2.26 -19.56
CA PRO A 215 -6.67 2.29 -19.63
C PRO A 215 -6.18 2.17 -21.08
N MET A 216 -7.07 1.81 -22.03
CA MET A 216 -6.72 1.69 -23.43
C MET A 216 -6.75 3.04 -24.16
N LEU A 217 -7.50 4.06 -23.72
CA LEU A 217 -7.61 5.30 -24.49
C LEU A 217 -6.26 6.02 -24.65
N GLY A 218 -5.50 6.15 -23.57
CA GLY A 218 -4.18 6.81 -23.57
C GLY A 218 -3.09 5.98 -24.23
N VAL A 219 -3.02 4.69 -23.86
CA VAL A 219 -2.02 3.74 -24.37
C VAL A 219 -2.21 3.47 -25.86
N THR A 220 -3.45 3.37 -26.35
CA THR A 220 -3.75 3.19 -27.78
C THR A 220 -3.25 4.37 -28.61
N SER A 221 -3.39 5.61 -28.13
CA SER A 221 -2.94 6.80 -28.88
C SER A 221 -1.41 6.86 -29.03
N VAL A 222 -0.67 6.49 -27.98
CA VAL A 222 0.80 6.45 -27.99
C VAL A 222 1.30 5.28 -28.85
N LEU A 223 0.68 4.10 -28.73
CA LEU A 223 1.01 2.93 -29.55
C LEU A 223 0.71 3.18 -31.03
N GLN A 224 -0.37 3.88 -31.36
CA GLN A 224 -0.68 4.28 -32.73
C GLN A 224 0.36 5.25 -33.30
N LYS A 225 0.80 6.23 -32.51
CA LYS A 225 1.89 7.14 -32.92
C LYS A 225 3.21 6.40 -33.12
N LEU A 226 3.56 5.49 -32.21
CA LEU A 226 4.76 4.65 -32.32
C LEU A 226 4.70 3.75 -33.56
N ARG A 227 3.55 3.14 -33.85
CA ARG A 227 3.34 2.34 -35.06
C ARG A 227 3.50 3.18 -36.32
N ALA A 228 2.89 4.35 -36.39
CA ALA A 228 3.02 5.25 -37.53
C ALA A 228 4.48 5.70 -37.77
N LEU A 229 5.23 5.98 -36.70
CA LEU A 229 6.67 6.31 -36.79
C LEU A 229 7.50 5.11 -37.28
N SER A 230 7.20 3.91 -36.78
CA SER A 230 7.83 2.67 -37.21
C SER A 230 7.60 2.40 -38.70
N ASP A 231 6.37 2.54 -39.17
CA ASP A 231 6.01 2.32 -40.58
C ASP A 231 6.70 3.35 -41.49
N ALA A 232 6.80 4.61 -41.06
CA ALA A 232 7.52 5.65 -41.79
C ALA A 232 9.03 5.38 -41.89
N LEU A 233 9.65 4.85 -40.83
CA LEU A 233 11.05 4.44 -40.82
C LEU A 233 11.29 3.26 -41.76
N ILE A 234 10.42 2.26 -41.75
CA ILE A 234 10.52 1.09 -42.65
C ILE A 234 10.40 1.53 -44.12
N ALA A 235 9.50 2.46 -44.42
CA ALA A 235 9.35 3.02 -45.77
C ALA A 235 10.57 3.82 -46.26
N GLN A 236 11.37 4.38 -45.34
CA GLN A 236 12.62 5.10 -45.66
C GLN A 236 13.79 4.13 -45.91
N VAL A 237 13.83 3.00 -45.20
CA VAL A 237 14.90 1.99 -45.32
C VAL A 237 14.74 1.10 -46.55
N ASN A 238 13.51 0.90 -47.03
CA ASN A 238 13.21 0.09 -48.22
C ASN A 238 13.23 0.90 -49.53
N LYS A 239 13.85 2.09 -49.54
CA LYS A 239 14.07 2.95 -50.70
C LYS A 239 15.53 2.93 -51.11
#